data_AF-A0A936YGS1-F1
#
_entry.id   AF-A0A936YGS1-F1
#
_cell.length_a   1.000
_cell.length_b   1.000
_cell.length_c   1.000
_cell.angle_alpha   90.00
_cell.angle_beta   90.00
_cell.angle_gamma   90.00
#
_symmetry.space_group_name_H-M   'P 1'
#
loop_
_entity.id
_entity.type
_entity.pdbx_description
1 polymer ?
#
loop_
_entity_poly.entity_id
_entity_poly.type
_entity_poly.pdbx_seq_one_letter_code
_entity_poly.pdbx_strand_id
1 'polypeptide(L)' 'MKDGVHHGFEFKYTSSPKMTKSLSIALEDLGLETATIIIPHGEAYPLAGRVRVCALTEFIKSVASSIIGQ' A
#
# COMPACT_ATOMS: atom_id res chain seq x y z
N MET A 1 -0.93 -11.11 -6.04
CA MET A 1 -2.07 -11.86 -5.48
C MET A 1 -1.57 -12.75 -4.35
N LYS A 2 -2.26 -12.74 -3.20
CA LYS A 2 -1.98 -13.60 -2.05
C LYS A 2 -3.33 -14.16 -1.60
N ASP A 3 -3.46 -15.48 -1.52
CA ASP A 3 -4.70 -16.16 -1.10
C ASP A 3 -5.94 -15.74 -1.92
N GLY A 4 -5.77 -15.52 -3.22
CA GLY A 4 -6.84 -15.06 -4.12
C GLY A 4 -7.12 -13.55 -4.05
N VAL A 5 -6.47 -12.81 -3.15
CA VAL A 5 -6.68 -11.37 -2.97
C VAL A 5 -5.64 -10.58 -3.77
N HIS A 6 -6.13 -9.59 -4.52
CA HIS A 6 -5.32 -8.67 -5.31
C HIS A 6 -4.96 -7.43 -4.47
N HIS A 7 -3.66 -7.18 -4.27
CA HIS A 7 -3.15 -6.03 -3.53
C HIS A 7 -2.30 -5.14 -4.45
N GLY A 8 -2.57 -3.83 -4.43
CA GLY A 8 -1.77 -2.82 -5.14
C GLY A 8 -0.70 -2.20 -4.26
N PHE A 9 0.45 -1.90 -4.85
CA PHE A 9 1.54 -1.18 -4.19
C PHE A 9 2.06 -0.08 -5.09
N GLU A 10 2.21 1.13 -4.56
CA GLU A 10 2.75 2.28 -5.29
C GLU A 10 3.84 2.96 -4.45
N PHE A 11 5.04 3.13 -4.99
CA PHE A 11 6.14 3.79 -4.28
C PHE A 11 6.22 5.25 -4.69
N LYS A 12 6.30 6.16 -3.71
CA LYS A 12 6.48 7.59 -3.97
C LYS A 12 7.51 8.20 -3.03
N TYR A 13 8.46 8.94 -3.59
CA TYR A 13 9.41 9.73 -2.81
C TYR A 13 8.81 11.10 -2.44
N THR A 14 7.97 11.13 -1.41
CA THR A 14 7.30 12.34 -0.92
C THR A 14 6.82 12.13 0.51
N SER A 15 6.68 13.21 1.29
CA SER A 15 6.09 13.18 2.64
C SER A 15 4.56 13.28 2.64
N SER A 16 3.93 13.60 1.51
CA SER A 16 2.48 13.84 1.43
C SER A 16 1.90 13.34 0.11
N PRO A 17 1.95 12.01 -0.14
CA PRO A 17 1.35 11.42 -1.33
C PRO A 17 -0.15 11.75 -1.43
N LYS A 18 -0.63 11.85 -2.66
CA LYS A 18 -2.05 12.07 -2.97
C LYS A 18 -2.58 10.93 -3.81
N MET A 19 -3.89 10.76 -3.76
CA MET A 19 -4.58 9.81 -4.62
C MET A 19 -4.33 10.17 -6.08
N THR A 20 -3.86 9.20 -6.88
CA THR A 20 -3.64 9.38 -8.31
C THR A 20 -4.80 8.78 -9.11
N LYS A 21 -5.08 9.36 -10.28
CA LYS A 21 -6.08 8.80 -11.20
C LYS A 21 -5.69 7.38 -11.64
N SER A 22 -4.40 7.14 -11.87
CA SER A 22 -3.87 5.81 -12.24
C SER A 22 -4.14 4.76 -11.18
N LEU A 23 -3.91 5.07 -9.90
CA LEU A 23 -4.17 4.12 -8.81
C LEU A 23 -5.67 3.87 -8.63
N SER A 24 -6.51 4.89 -8.87
CA SER A 24 -7.97 4.73 -8.89
C SER A 24 -8.43 3.79 -10.00
N ILE A 25 -7.88 3.91 -11.21
CA ILE A 25 -8.20 3.02 -12.33
C ILE A 25 -7.73 1.59 -12.01
N ALA A 26 -6.52 1.44 -11.47
CA ALA A 26 -5.98 0.12 -11.11
C ALA A 26 -6.84 -0.59 -10.06
N LEU A 27 -7.40 0.13 -9.07
CA LEU A 27 -8.31 -0.45 -8.07
C LEU A 27 -9.53 -1.12 -8.72
N GLU A 28 -10.12 -0.48 -9.72
CA GLU A 28 -11.33 -0.98 -10.39
C GLU A 28 -10.98 -2.01 -11.47
N ASP A 29 -10.12 -1.65 -12.42
CA ASP A 29 -9.83 -2.46 -13.60
C ASP A 29 -9.11 -3.78 -13.27
N LEU A 30 -8.28 -3.78 -12.22
CA LEU A 30 -7.56 -4.97 -11.77
C LEU A 30 -8.24 -5.68 -10.59
N GLY A 31 -9.38 -5.17 -10.13
CA GLY A 31 -10.12 -5.71 -8.99
C GLY A 31 -9.27 -5.77 -7.71
N LEU A 32 -8.47 -4.74 -7.42
CA LEU A 32 -7.64 -4.72 -6.22
C LEU A 32 -8.53 -4.55 -4.99
N GLU A 33 -8.32 -5.38 -3.98
CA GLU A 33 -9.03 -5.29 -2.69
C GLU A 33 -8.54 -4.07 -1.91
N THR A 34 -7.22 -3.85 -1.88
CA THR A 34 -6.58 -2.71 -1.21
C THR A 34 -5.37 -2.23 -2.00
N ALA A 35 -4.98 -0.98 -1.77
CA ALA A 35 -3.70 -0.44 -2.22
C ALA A 35 -2.91 0.21 -1.08
N THR A 36 -1.59 0.03 -1.08
CA THR A 36 -0.67 0.68 -0.13
C THR A 36 0.31 1.56 -0.88
N ILE A 37 0.32 2.86 -0.58
CA ILE A 37 1.36 3.78 -1.04
C ILE A 37 2.52 3.75 -0.04
N ILE A 38 3.72 3.42 -0.52
CA ILE A 38 4.92 3.29 0.29
C ILE A 38 5.80 4.53 0.10
N ILE A 39 6.08 5.22 1.19
CA ILE A 39 6.94 6.42 1.23
C ILE A 39 8.25 6.15 1.99
N PRO A 40 9.31 6.96 1.79
CA PRO A 40 10.60 6.72 2.44
C PRO A 40 10.53 6.75 3.97
N HIS A 41 9.76 7.69 4.52
CA HIS A 41 9.62 7.93 5.95
C HIS A 41 8.27 8.58 6.27
N GLY A 42 7.78 8.40 7.50
CA GLY A 42 6.52 8.98 7.97
C GLY A 42 5.72 7.97 8.78
N GLU A 43 4.52 8.37 9.18
CA GLU A 43 3.57 7.51 9.88
C GLU A 43 2.57 6.92 8.88
N ALA A 44 2.01 5.76 9.22
CA ALA A 44 0.92 5.20 8.45
C ALA A 44 -0.39 5.94 8.68
N TYR A 45 -1.16 6.15 7.61
CA TYR A 45 -2.47 6.78 7.68
C TYR A 45 -3.38 6.33 6.51
N PRO A 46 -4.70 6.36 6.70
CA PRO A 46 -5.65 6.17 5.59
C PRO A 46 -5.59 7.37 4.64
N LEU A 47 -5.49 7.12 3.34
CA LEU A 47 -5.48 8.20 2.34
C LEU A 47 -6.85 8.41 1.72
N ALA A 48 -7.49 7.34 1.24
CA ALA A 48 -8.84 7.37 0.66
C ALA A 48 -9.39 5.96 0.53
N GLY A 49 -10.64 5.71 0.94
CA GLY A 49 -11.33 4.43 0.74
C GLY A 49 -10.48 3.23 1.16
N ARG A 50 -10.10 2.40 0.18
CA ARG A 50 -9.30 1.17 0.35
C ARG A 50 -7.78 1.40 0.15
N VAL A 51 -7.34 2.65 0.23
CA VAL A 51 -5.94 3.09 0.04
C VAL A 51 -5.37 3.64 1.34
N ARG A 52 -4.21 3.11 1.73
CA ARG A 52 -3.42 3.62 2.87
C ARG A 52 -2.03 4.04 2.45
N VAL A 53 -1.38 4.84 3.28
CA VAL A 53 0.05 5.20 3.17
C VAL A 53 0.78 4.56 4.34
N CYS A 54 2.01 4.08 4.13
CA CYS A 54 2.94 3.74 5.21
C CYS A 54 4.40 3.96 4.81
N ALA A 55 5.29 4.03 5.81
CA ALA A 55 6.72 4.08 5.57
C ALA A 55 7.28 2.71 5.13
N LEU A 56 8.33 2.72 4.32
CA LEU A 56 9.01 1.49 3.87
C LEU A 56 9.45 0.60 5.04
N THR A 57 9.99 1.18 6.10
CA THR A 57 10.43 0.44 7.29
C THR A 57 9.27 -0.25 8.01
N GLU A 58 8.12 0.40 8.10
CA GLU A 58 6.91 -0.18 8.68
C GLU A 58 6.37 -1.31 7.79
N PHE A 59 6.35 -1.10 6.47
CA PHE A 59 5.96 -2.14 5.52
C PHE A 59 6.83 -3.39 5.64
N ILE A 60 8.16 -3.23 5.65
CA ILE A 60 9.10 -4.34 5.81
C ILE A 60 8.86 -5.07 7.14
N LYS A 61 8.69 -4.34 8.25
CA LYS A 61 8.37 -4.95 9.55
C LYS A 61 7.09 -5.77 9.49
N SER A 62 6.02 -5.22 8.90
CA SER A 62 4.73 -5.91 8.79
C SER A 62 4.84 -7.23 8.02
N VAL A 63 5.62 -7.25 6.93
CA VAL A 63 5.83 -8.45 6.12
C VAL A 63 6.78 -9.43 6.80
N ALA A 64 7.87 -8.94 7.40
CA ALA A 64 8.85 -9.77 8.11
C ALA A 64 8.21 -10.51 9.30
N SER A 65 7.34 -9.84 10.07
CA SER A 65 6.56 -10.49 11.13
C SER A 65 5.66 -11.60 10.58
N SER A 66 5.11 -11.45 9.37
CA SER A 66 4.31 -12.50 8.73
C SER A 66 5.13 -13.67 8.15
N ILE A 67 6.44 -13.47 7.92
CA ILE A 67 7.35 -14.49 7.36
C ILE A 67 8.09 -15.25 8.47
N ILE A 68 8.50 -14.57 9.53
CA ILE A 68 9.31 -15.14 10.62
C ILE A 68 8.42 -15.78 11.71
N GLY A 69 7.12 -15.47 11.70
CA GLY A 69 6.12 -16.07 12.60
C GLY A 69 5.48 -17.37 12.09
N GLN A 70 6.06 -18.06 11.10
CA GLN A 70 5.68 -19.41 10.65
C GLN A 70 6.80 -20.41 10.92
#